data_AF-A0A349SAL4-F1
#
_entry.id   AF-A0A349SAL4-F1
#
_cell.length_a   1.000
_cell.length_b   1.000
_cell.length_c   1.000
_cell.angle_alpha   90.00
_cell.angle_beta   90.00
_cell.angle_gamma   90.00
#
_symmetry.space_group_name_H-M   'P 1'
#
loop_
_entity.id
_entity.type
_entity.pdbx_description
1 polymer ?
#
loop_
_entity_poly.entity_id
_entity_poly.type
_entity_poly.pdbx_seq_one_letter_code
_entity_poly.pdbx_strand_id
1 'polypeptide(L)'
;MQVPYSNVSTNYSLKRGALRVSLAALFLTSVVSCVTTTTGGFDPASSEEQAVIDYSRLALAYFEAGELVSARRNANNALALDDGAAASLEMLALIS
;
A
#
# COMPACT_ATOMS: atom_id res chain seq x y z
N MET A 1 -0.71 69.36 -41.37
CA MET A 1 0.15 68.18 -41.09
C MET A 1 -0.42 67.50 -39.87
N GLN A 2 -1.07 66.34 -40.03
CA GLN A 2 -1.76 65.64 -38.94
C GLN A 2 -1.71 64.13 -39.26
N VAL A 3 -1.02 63.37 -38.42
CA VAL A 3 -0.88 61.91 -38.55
C VAL A 3 -1.95 61.26 -37.68
N PRO A 4 -2.77 60.31 -38.18
CA PRO A 4 -3.64 59.53 -37.31
C PRO A 4 -2.92 58.25 -36.87
N TYR A 5 -2.66 58.14 -35.56
CA TYR A 5 -2.30 56.87 -34.93
C TYR A 5 -3.53 55.96 -34.89
N SER A 6 -3.49 54.86 -35.65
CA SER A 6 -4.48 53.79 -35.57
C SER A 6 -4.35 53.04 -34.23
N ASN A 7 -5.43 53.05 -33.47
CA ASN A 7 -5.67 52.35 -32.23
C ASN A 7 -5.65 50.81 -32.41
N VAL A 8 -4.53 50.16 -32.11
CA VAL A 8 -4.48 48.70 -31.94
C VAL A 8 -5.20 48.33 -30.64
N SER A 9 -6.41 47.78 -30.76
CA SER A 9 -7.18 47.29 -29.61
C SER A 9 -6.71 45.89 -29.22
N THR A 10 -6.03 45.83 -28.08
CA THR A 10 -5.27 44.72 -27.50
C THR A 10 -6.20 43.59 -27.01
N ASN A 11 -6.51 42.63 -27.89
CA ASN A 11 -7.34 41.42 -27.65
C ASN A 11 -6.69 40.33 -26.74
N TYR A 12 -5.82 40.69 -25.81
CA TYR A 12 -5.00 39.73 -25.04
C TYR A 12 -5.65 39.32 -23.71
N SER A 13 -6.65 40.06 -23.24
CA SER A 13 -7.33 39.80 -21.96
C SER A 13 -8.30 38.60 -22.03
N LEU A 14 -9.06 38.48 -23.13
CA LEU A 14 -10.04 37.39 -23.32
C LEU A 14 -9.39 35.99 -23.35
N LYS A 15 -8.22 35.86 -23.99
CA LYS A 15 -7.51 34.57 -24.11
C LYS A 15 -6.96 34.08 -22.76
N ARG A 16 -6.56 34.99 -21.87
CA ARG A 16 -6.08 34.65 -20.52
C ARG A 16 -7.21 34.21 -19.61
N GLY A 17 -8.41 34.81 -19.74
CA GLY A 17 -9.61 34.39 -19.03
C GLY A 17 -10.05 32.98 -19.42
N ALA A 18 -10.14 32.72 -20.74
CA ALA A 18 -10.51 31.40 -21.26
C ALA A 18 -9.53 30.30 -20.83
N LEU A 19 -8.21 30.57 -20.89
CA LEU A 19 -7.18 29.63 -20.45
C LEU A 19 -7.30 29.26 -18.96
N ARG A 20 -7.60 30.24 -18.10
CA ARG A 20 -7.79 30.02 -16.66
C ARG A 20 -9.04 29.19 -16.36
N VAL A 21 -10.12 29.44 -17.08
CA VAL A 21 -11.37 28.66 -16.95
C VAL A 21 -11.16 27.22 -17.41
N SER A 22 -10.45 27.00 -18.53
CA SER A 22 -10.11 25.65 -19.00
C SER A 22 -9.20 24.89 -18.04
N LEU A 23 -8.20 25.56 -17.44
CA LEU A 23 -7.33 24.93 -16.43
C LEU A 23 -8.10 24.54 -15.17
N ALA A 24 -9.00 25.41 -14.72
CA ALA A 24 -9.86 25.14 -13.56
C ALA A 24 -10.82 23.97 -13.83
N ALA A 25 -11.42 23.92 -15.03
CA ALA A 25 -12.30 22.82 -15.43
C ALA A 25 -11.56 21.47 -15.48
N LEU A 26 -10.33 21.45 -16.01
CA LEU A 26 -9.51 20.24 -16.05
C LEU A 26 -9.20 19.71 -14.64
N PHE A 27 -8.82 20.60 -13.71
CA PHE A 27 -8.54 20.23 -12.32
C PHE A 27 -9.77 19.68 -11.57
N LEU A 28 -10.96 20.21 -11.83
CA LEU A 28 -12.20 19.70 -11.22
C LEU A 28 -12.55 18.29 -11.69
N THR A 29 -12.23 17.94 -12.94
CA THR A 29 -12.55 16.60 -13.47
C THR A 29 -11.58 15.51 -13.03
N SER A 30 -10.35 15.87 -12.61
CA SER A 30 -9.31 14.90 -12.23
C SER A 30 -9.44 14.31 -10.83
N VAL A 31 -10.27 14.86 -9.94
CA VAL A 31 -10.43 14.36 -8.56
C VAL A 31 -11.53 13.31 -8.41
N VAL A 32 -12.28 13.02 -9.47
CA VAL A 32 -13.33 11.97 -9.50
C VAL A 32 -12.75 10.68 -10.04
N SER A 33 -11.64 10.22 -9.47
CA SER A 33 -11.17 8.85 -9.71
C SER A 33 -11.99 7.90 -8.83
N CYS A 34 -12.66 6.93 -9.44
CA CYS A 34 -13.30 5.85 -8.70
C CYS A 34 -12.20 5.05 -7.99
N VAL A 35 -11.99 5.31 -6.70
CA VAL A 35 -11.19 4.43 -5.85
C VAL A 35 -12.11 3.29 -5.47
N THR A 36 -11.91 2.13 -6.07
CA THR A 36 -12.57 0.91 -5.60
C THR A 36 -12.00 0.57 -4.22
N THR A 37 -12.73 0.94 -3.17
CA THR A 37 -12.49 0.38 -1.84
C THR A 37 -12.87 -1.09 -1.89
N THR A 38 -11.86 -1.98 -1.92
CA THR A 38 -12.11 -3.39 -1.66
C THR A 38 -12.36 -3.52 -0.16
N THR A 39 -13.61 -3.76 0.23
CA THR A 39 -13.93 -4.31 1.54
C THR A 39 -13.61 -5.80 1.51
N GLY A 40 -12.36 -6.16 1.22
CA GLY A 40 -11.85 -7.49 1.47
C GLY A 40 -11.77 -7.65 2.98
N GLY A 41 -12.38 -8.72 3.52
CA GLY A 41 -12.37 -9.04 4.95
C GLY A 41 -11.00 -9.45 5.48
N PHE A 42 -9.98 -8.61 5.28
CA PHE A 42 -8.63 -8.75 5.82
C PHE A 42 -8.49 -8.07 7.18
N ASP A 43 -9.56 -8.03 7.95
CA ASP A 43 -9.45 -7.78 9.38
C ASP A 43 -10.52 -8.57 10.14
N PRO A 44 -10.35 -9.89 10.33
CA PRO A 44 -10.40 -10.35 11.69
C PRO A 44 -9.11 -9.87 12.34
N ALA A 45 -9.19 -9.14 13.45
CA ALA A 45 -8.03 -8.96 14.32
C ALA A 45 -7.40 -10.36 14.47
N SER A 46 -6.23 -10.58 13.83
CA SER A 46 -5.67 -11.93 13.75
C SER A 46 -5.48 -12.38 15.18
N SER A 47 -6.25 -13.37 15.62
CA SER A 47 -6.14 -13.84 16.99
C SER A 47 -4.71 -14.30 17.23
N GLU A 48 -4.23 -14.16 18.47
CA GLU A 48 -2.90 -14.67 18.83
C GLU A 48 -2.76 -16.16 18.45
N GLU A 49 -3.86 -16.92 18.59
CA GLU A 49 -3.97 -18.31 18.13
C GLU A 49 -3.72 -18.48 16.62
N GLN A 50 -4.31 -17.63 15.78
CA GLN A 50 -4.08 -17.68 14.33
C GLN A 50 -2.62 -17.32 14.01
N ALA A 51 -2.04 -16.35 14.71
CA ALA A 51 -0.64 -15.97 14.53
C ALA A 51 0.33 -17.11 14.93
N VAL A 52 0.04 -17.86 16.00
CA VAL A 52 0.80 -19.06 16.39
C VAL A 52 0.79 -20.11 15.27
N ILE A 53 -0.40 -20.36 14.69
CA ILE A 53 -0.56 -21.29 13.58
C ILE A 53 0.25 -20.84 12.36
N ASP A 54 0.15 -19.57 11.99
CA ASP A 54 0.80 -19.05 10.79
C ASP A 54 2.33 -19.01 10.92
N TYR A 55 2.86 -18.60 12.08
CA TYR A 55 4.29 -18.68 12.34
C TYR A 55 4.81 -20.12 12.36
N SER A 56 4.06 -21.06 12.93
CA SER A 56 4.44 -22.48 12.93
C SER A 56 4.48 -23.05 11.51
N ARG A 57 3.51 -22.71 10.66
CA ARG A 57 3.50 -23.11 9.24
C ARG A 57 4.67 -22.51 8.46
N LEU A 58 4.97 -21.24 8.72
CA LEU A 58 6.09 -20.56 8.06
C LEU A 58 7.43 -21.15 8.50
N ALA A 59 7.56 -21.57 9.76
CA ALA A 59 8.74 -22.28 10.25
C ALA A 59 8.98 -23.59 9.50
N LEU A 60 7.92 -24.40 9.31
CA LEU A 60 7.99 -25.63 8.52
C LEU A 60 8.37 -25.36 7.05
N ALA A 61 7.71 -24.40 6.40
CA ALA A 61 7.97 -24.07 4.99
C ALA A 61 9.44 -23.65 4.77
N TYR A 62 10.01 -22.84 5.67
CA TYR A 62 11.41 -22.46 5.58
C TYR A 62 12.37 -23.63 5.87
N PHE A 63 11.99 -24.54 6.75
CA PHE A 63 12.79 -25.74 7.00
C PHE A 63 12.82 -26.66 5.77
N GLU A 64 11.67 -26.90 5.14
CA GLU A 64 11.56 -27.66 3.89
C GLU A 64 12.35 -27.00 2.75
N ALA A 65 12.47 -25.68 2.75
CA ALA A 65 13.30 -24.92 1.82
C ALA A 65 14.81 -24.92 2.17
N GLY A 66 15.23 -25.50 3.30
CA GLY A 66 16.61 -25.49 3.78
C GLY A 66 17.06 -24.16 4.40
N GLU A 67 16.14 -23.20 4.60
CA GLU A 67 16.41 -21.91 5.22
C GLU A 67 16.31 -21.98 6.74
N LEU A 68 17.26 -22.66 7.38
CA LEU A 68 17.21 -22.98 8.81
C LEU A 68 17.13 -21.75 9.74
N VAL A 69 17.74 -20.63 9.34
CA VAL A 69 17.68 -19.36 10.10
C VAL A 69 16.26 -18.79 10.08
N SER A 70 15.62 -18.76 8.91
CA SER A 70 14.24 -18.32 8.73
C SER A 70 13.27 -19.25 9.46
N ALA A 71 13.51 -20.56 9.39
CA ALA A 71 12.72 -21.57 10.11
C ALA A 71 12.76 -21.34 11.63
N ARG A 72 13.97 -21.23 12.20
CA ARG A 72 14.19 -20.98 13.63
C ARG A 72 13.56 -19.67 14.09
N ARG A 73 13.68 -18.59 13.29
CA ARG A 73 13.06 -17.30 13.60
C ARG A 73 11.55 -17.43 13.73
N ASN A 74 10.89 -18.09 12.79
CA ASN A 74 9.43 -18.21 12.80
C ASN A 74 8.94 -19.16 13.91
N ALA A 75 9.67 -20.23 14.22
CA ALA A 75 9.36 -21.06 15.38
C ALA A 75 9.42 -20.27 16.70
N ASN A 76 10.44 -19.42 16.88
CA ASN A 76 10.53 -18.55 18.06
C ASN A 76 9.42 -17.48 18.10
N ASN A 77 8.97 -16.95 16.95
CA ASN A 77 7.86 -16.00 16.93
C ASN A 77 6.54 -16.64 17.40
N ALA A 78 6.30 -17.91 17.06
CA ALA A 78 5.15 -18.66 17.58
C ALA A 78 5.29 -18.88 19.10
N LEU A 79 6.48 -19.28 19.57
CA LEU A 79 6.74 -19.51 21.01
C LEU A 79 6.68 -18.24 21.86
N ALA A 80 6.89 -17.07 21.25
CA ALA A 80 6.70 -15.78 21.91
C ALA A 80 5.22 -15.44 22.16
N LEU A 81 4.30 -16.06 21.42
CA LEU A 81 2.86 -15.90 21.57
C LEU A 81 2.24 -17.03 22.41
N ASP A 82 2.71 -18.26 22.23
CA ASP A 82 2.33 -19.45 22.99
C ASP A 82 3.55 -20.34 23.21
N ASP A 83 4.05 -20.39 24.45
CA ASP A 83 5.22 -21.18 24.82
C ASP A 83 4.98 -22.70 24.70
N GLY A 84 3.72 -23.11 24.60
CA GLY A 84 3.26 -24.48 24.35
C GLY A 84 3.05 -24.82 22.88
N ALA A 85 3.43 -23.97 21.94
CA ALA A 85 3.28 -24.20 20.50
C ALA A 85 4.07 -25.44 20.02
N ALA A 86 3.44 -26.62 20.11
CA ALA A 86 4.08 -27.92 19.92
C ALA A 86 4.78 -28.06 18.56
N ALA A 87 4.16 -27.59 17.48
CA ALA A 87 4.74 -27.59 16.14
C ALA A 87 6.06 -26.79 16.09
N SER A 88 6.13 -25.66 16.79
CA SER A 88 7.34 -24.83 16.83
C SER A 88 8.44 -25.42 17.72
N LEU A 89 8.08 -26.08 18.82
CA LEU A 89 9.04 -26.87 19.61
C LEU A 89 9.64 -28.02 18.79
N GLU A 90 8.81 -28.74 18.04
CA GLU A 90 9.25 -29.79 17.11
C GLU A 90 10.21 -29.22 16.06
N MET A 91 9.87 -28.08 15.45
CA MET A 91 10.76 -27.42 14.49
C MET A 91 12.12 -27.08 15.10
N LEU A 92 12.17 -26.55 16.32
CA LEU A 92 13.45 -26.25 16.98
C LEU A 92 14.27 -27.51 17.28
N ALA A 93 13.62 -28.64 17.57
CA ALA A 93 14.29 -29.93 17.75
C ALA A 93 14.80 -30.53 16.43
N LEU A 94 14.16 -30.25 15.30
CA LEU A 94 14.62 -30.67 13.97
C LEU A 94 15.80 -29.84 13.44
N ILE A 95 15.89 -28.56 13.84
CA ILE A 95 16.94 -27.63 13.41
C ILE A 95 18.18 -27.70 14.33
N SER A 96 18.08 -28.32 15.52
CA SER A 96 19.14 -28.35 16.53
C SER A 96 20.34 -29.22 16.16
#